data_AF-A0A938MTA2-F1
#
_entry.id   AF-A0A938MTA2-F1
#
_cell.length_a   1.000
_cell.length_b   1.000
_cell.length_c   1.000
_cell.angle_alpha   90.00
_cell.angle_beta   90.00
_cell.angle_gamma   90.00
#
_symmetry.space_group_name_H-M   'P 1'
#
loop_
_entity.id
_entity.type
_entity.pdbx_description
1 polymer ?
#
loop_
_entity_poly.entity_id
_entity_poly.type
_entity_poly.pdbx_seq_one_letter_code
_entity_poly.pdbx_strand_id
1 'polypeptide(L)'
;MGVTISYRGSLAELDRVEDFEDRVLDLALEIGGRARVWRSVHDDDPRRVVRGVVLDLYPGQDTMSLLISPEGWLVNLFEIEDAEKGLLPEPPWCLVKTQFGPVEGHVAIVEMLTVLRREFFPNLEVSDEGAYWETRDLTTLRQKMEYLRSAIKGLADGLRRHGLTDEAAEDPEILLTRITRVARLVQRTLGRAPEHPPVDWNDDDRDGSFGNPADGTEEQWDAEFKEQRRKQERLHRRMEERRARGDESGDALLAAMRDEGMIDLPGEPSPSEAAREMLDAEDDDQDEPWRESLTDALREPDEDTSDDWLGDEDHHPLLERVMDLNARLYDLAAPTEGRQQESFRRLLSAAGEMLGGLAQALSDSDVEPPSGLALVQLKRALRGAAFAVGMLFPLRADGFLAPAAFDELSATLQSLQDDIYAELARLREAREAE
;
A
#
# COMPACT_ATOMS: atom_id res chain seq x y z
N MET A 1 14.88 -17.35 -24.24
CA MET A 1 14.07 -17.91 -23.14
C MET A 1 14.41 -17.10 -21.91
N GLY A 2 13.41 -16.45 -21.33
CA GLY A 2 13.55 -15.67 -20.10
C GLY A 2 13.11 -16.50 -18.89
N VAL A 3 13.04 -15.86 -17.73
CA VAL A 3 12.18 -16.32 -16.62
C VAL A 3 11.07 -15.29 -16.50
N THR A 4 9.92 -15.65 -17.03
CA THR A 4 8.72 -14.81 -17.06
C THR A 4 7.60 -15.54 -16.34
N ILE A 5 6.84 -14.81 -15.53
CA ILE A 5 5.57 -15.28 -15.00
C ILE A 5 4.49 -14.63 -15.84
N SER A 6 3.65 -15.45 -16.45
CA SER A 6 2.46 -15.01 -17.18
C SER A 6 1.23 -15.37 -16.35
N TYR A 7 0.29 -14.45 -16.19
CA TYR A 7 -0.93 -14.70 -15.44
C TYR A 7 -2.13 -14.04 -16.10
N ARG A 8 -3.32 -14.63 -15.95
CA ARG A 8 -4.59 -14.03 -16.35
C ARG A 8 -5.71 -14.55 -15.48
N GLY A 9 -6.75 -13.75 -15.29
CA GLY A 9 -7.90 -14.14 -14.48
C GLY A 9 -8.90 -13.02 -14.37
N SER A 10 -10.01 -13.31 -13.69
CA SER A 10 -11.05 -12.32 -13.40
C SER A 10 -11.38 -12.30 -11.93
N LEU A 11 -11.57 -11.10 -11.39
CA LEU A 11 -12.03 -10.90 -10.03
C LEU A 11 -13.43 -11.51 -9.88
N ALA A 12 -13.63 -12.36 -8.86
CA ALA A 12 -14.90 -13.06 -8.66
C ALA A 12 -16.06 -12.10 -8.33
N GLU A 13 -15.77 -11.07 -7.54
CA GLU A 13 -16.71 -10.13 -6.96
C GLU A 13 -16.13 -8.72 -7.13
N LEU A 14 -16.65 -7.95 -8.10
CA LEU A 14 -16.07 -6.66 -8.50
C LEU A 14 -16.17 -5.60 -7.37
N ASP A 15 -17.16 -5.74 -6.51
CA ASP A 15 -17.34 -4.92 -5.30
C ASP A 15 -16.22 -5.13 -4.27
N ARG A 16 -15.46 -6.22 -4.36
CA ARG A 16 -14.30 -6.50 -3.49
C ARG A 16 -12.97 -5.97 -4.04
N VAL A 17 -13.00 -5.12 -5.05
CA VAL A 17 -11.77 -4.55 -5.64
C VAL A 17 -10.97 -3.70 -4.64
N GLU A 18 -11.64 -3.04 -3.69
CA GLU A 18 -11.00 -2.27 -2.62
C GLU A 18 -10.29 -3.19 -1.62
N ASP A 19 -10.98 -4.23 -1.13
CA ASP A 19 -10.37 -5.28 -0.30
C ASP A 19 -9.14 -5.91 -0.97
N PHE A 20 -9.22 -6.13 -2.29
CA PHE A 20 -8.13 -6.67 -3.10
C PHE A 20 -6.93 -5.73 -3.12
N GLU A 21 -7.15 -4.44 -3.38
CA GLU A 21 -6.08 -3.43 -3.42
C GLU A 21 -5.41 -3.29 -2.06
N ASP A 22 -6.20 -3.20 -0.98
CA ASP A 22 -5.69 -3.17 0.39
C ASP A 22 -4.83 -4.39 0.70
N ARG A 23 -5.32 -5.58 0.34
CA ARG A 23 -4.58 -6.83 0.59
C ARG A 23 -3.27 -6.90 -0.20
N VAL A 24 -3.28 -6.45 -1.45
CA VAL A 24 -2.09 -6.40 -2.29
C VAL A 24 -1.07 -5.38 -1.78
N LEU A 25 -1.53 -4.19 -1.39
CA LEU A 25 -0.70 -3.15 -0.77
C LEU A 25 -0.02 -3.69 0.49
N ASP A 26 -0.78 -4.33 1.38
CA ASP A 26 -0.24 -4.94 2.59
C ASP A 26 0.85 -5.95 2.28
N LEU A 27 0.58 -6.89 1.36
CA LEU A 27 1.54 -7.92 0.97
C LEU A 27 2.82 -7.32 0.40
N ALA A 28 2.69 -6.28 -0.43
CA ALA A 28 3.83 -5.60 -1.03
C ALA A 28 4.69 -4.87 0.03
N LEU A 29 4.05 -4.15 0.96
CA LEU A 29 4.74 -3.44 2.03
C LEU A 29 5.42 -4.40 3.04
N GLU A 30 4.80 -5.55 3.29
CA GLU A 30 5.33 -6.59 4.19
C GLU A 30 6.67 -7.13 3.69
N ILE A 31 6.77 -7.41 2.38
CA ILE A 31 8.00 -7.92 1.77
C ILE A 31 9.03 -6.83 1.43
N GLY A 32 8.79 -5.57 1.85
CA GLY A 32 9.67 -4.44 1.57
C GLY A 32 9.60 -3.90 0.14
N GLY A 33 8.57 -4.30 -0.62
CA GLY A 33 8.30 -3.79 -1.95
C GLY A 33 7.68 -2.40 -1.93
N ARG A 34 7.60 -1.79 -3.12
CA ARG A 34 6.84 -0.56 -3.37
C ARG A 34 5.55 -0.90 -4.09
N ALA A 35 4.51 -0.16 -3.75
CA ALA A 35 3.22 -0.29 -4.38
C ALA A 35 2.60 1.08 -4.65
N ARG A 36 1.88 1.19 -5.76
CA ARG A 36 1.12 2.37 -6.16
C ARG A 36 -0.29 1.96 -6.56
N VAL A 37 -1.28 2.57 -5.94
CA VAL A 37 -2.67 2.44 -6.38
C VAL A 37 -2.85 3.19 -7.69
N TRP A 38 -3.45 2.53 -8.67
CA TRP A 38 -3.74 3.10 -9.97
C TRP A 38 -5.25 3.25 -10.18
N ARG A 39 -5.65 4.38 -10.74
CA ARG A 39 -7.01 4.68 -11.19
C ARG A 39 -6.93 5.37 -12.54
N SER A 40 -7.49 4.74 -13.56
CA SER A 40 -7.63 5.37 -14.86
C SER A 40 -8.87 6.28 -14.90
N VAL A 41 -8.94 7.10 -15.94
CA VAL A 41 -10.04 8.02 -16.16
C VAL A 41 -10.34 7.99 -17.65
N HIS A 42 -11.59 7.68 -18.00
CA HIS A 42 -12.06 7.74 -19.37
C HIS A 42 -13.01 8.92 -19.55
N ASP A 43 -12.66 9.86 -20.45
CA ASP A 43 -13.40 11.11 -20.65
C ASP A 43 -14.86 10.89 -21.08
N ASP A 44 -15.12 9.89 -21.93
CA ASP A 44 -16.47 9.66 -22.48
C ASP A 44 -17.37 8.82 -21.55
N ASP A 45 -16.80 8.00 -20.67
CA ASP A 45 -17.56 7.14 -19.74
C ASP A 45 -16.82 6.98 -18.41
N PRO A 46 -17.09 7.86 -17.43
CA PRO A 46 -16.47 7.83 -16.11
C PRO A 46 -16.71 6.53 -15.33
N ARG A 47 -17.59 5.64 -15.79
CA ARG A 47 -17.85 4.35 -15.14
C ARG A 47 -16.87 3.27 -15.58
N ARG A 48 -16.18 3.46 -16.72
CA ARG A 48 -15.24 2.49 -17.28
C ARG A 48 -13.82 2.76 -16.78
N VAL A 49 -13.65 2.61 -15.47
CA VAL A 49 -12.37 2.82 -14.79
C VAL A 49 -11.59 1.53 -14.70
N VAL A 50 -10.33 1.56 -15.14
CA VAL A 50 -9.33 0.54 -14.81
C VAL A 50 -8.70 0.91 -13.48
N ARG A 51 -8.71 -0.01 -12.53
CA ARG A 51 -8.21 0.25 -11.17
C ARG A 51 -7.46 -0.93 -10.59
N GLY A 52 -6.47 -0.68 -9.75
CA GLY A 52 -5.77 -1.76 -9.05
C GLY A 52 -4.47 -1.28 -8.46
N VAL A 53 -3.46 -2.15 -8.43
CA VAL A 53 -2.15 -1.84 -7.84
C VAL A 53 -1.03 -2.17 -8.83
N VAL A 54 -0.05 -1.28 -8.90
CA VAL A 54 1.21 -1.47 -9.62
C VAL A 54 2.30 -1.70 -8.59
N LEU A 55 3.11 -2.75 -8.79
CA LEU A 55 4.03 -3.26 -7.79
C LEU A 55 5.47 -3.31 -8.30
N ASP A 56 6.40 -2.85 -7.46
CA ASP A 56 7.83 -3.03 -7.61
C ASP A 56 8.34 -3.78 -6.37
N LEU A 57 8.31 -5.11 -6.43
CA LEU A 57 8.55 -5.95 -5.24
C LEU A 57 10.03 -6.07 -4.87
N TYR A 58 10.90 -6.24 -5.87
CA TYR A 58 12.35 -6.35 -5.64
C TYR A 58 13.15 -5.59 -6.69
N PRO A 59 14.35 -5.08 -6.33
CA PRO A 59 15.25 -4.44 -7.26
C PRO A 59 15.58 -5.32 -8.47
N GLY A 60 15.50 -4.74 -9.67
CA GLY A 60 15.83 -5.41 -10.92
C GLY A 60 14.73 -6.32 -11.45
N GLN A 61 13.58 -6.47 -10.80
CA GLN A 61 12.41 -7.09 -11.42
C GLN A 61 11.65 -6.08 -12.30
N ASP A 62 10.93 -6.59 -13.31
CA ASP A 62 9.96 -5.76 -14.02
C ASP A 62 8.80 -5.42 -13.08
N THR A 63 8.21 -4.23 -13.27
CA THR A 63 7.01 -3.81 -12.57
C THR A 63 5.85 -4.77 -12.85
N MET A 64 5.18 -5.23 -11.80
CA MET A 64 4.03 -6.12 -11.89
C MET A 64 2.71 -5.33 -11.88
N SER A 65 1.82 -5.65 -12.81
CA SER A 65 0.52 -4.99 -12.99
C SER A 65 -0.63 -5.84 -12.44
N LEU A 66 -1.20 -5.43 -11.32
CA LEU A 66 -2.41 -6.02 -10.75
C LEU A 66 -3.59 -5.07 -10.93
N LEU A 67 -3.82 -4.68 -12.19
CA LEU A 67 -4.91 -3.79 -12.61
C LEU A 67 -6.14 -4.57 -13.04
N ILE A 68 -7.31 -4.05 -12.72
CA ILE A 68 -8.62 -4.65 -12.95
C ILE A 68 -9.39 -3.78 -13.94
N SER A 69 -9.81 -4.37 -15.06
CA SER A 69 -10.69 -3.72 -16.03
C SER A 69 -12.11 -3.53 -15.49
N PRO A 70 -12.97 -2.72 -16.15
CA PRO A 70 -14.39 -2.63 -15.80
C PRO A 70 -15.12 -3.98 -15.82
N GLU A 71 -14.66 -4.93 -16.62
CA GLU A 71 -15.17 -6.30 -16.71
C GLU A 71 -14.63 -7.23 -15.62
N GLY A 72 -13.74 -6.73 -14.75
CA GLY A 72 -13.11 -7.49 -13.68
C GLY A 72 -11.87 -8.27 -14.13
N TRP A 73 -11.30 -8.03 -15.30
CA TRP A 73 -10.15 -8.79 -15.81
C TRP A 73 -8.83 -8.20 -15.35
N LEU A 74 -7.85 -9.06 -15.07
CA LEU A 74 -6.47 -8.61 -14.90
C LEU A 74 -5.94 -8.06 -16.23
N VAL A 75 -5.37 -6.85 -16.22
CA VAL A 75 -4.84 -6.17 -17.40
C VAL A 75 -3.44 -5.59 -17.16
N ASN A 76 -2.65 -5.48 -18.24
CA ASN A 76 -1.37 -4.78 -18.22
C ASN A 76 -1.55 -3.26 -18.36
N LEU A 77 -0.50 -2.51 -18.02
CA LEU A 77 -0.45 -1.05 -18.21
C LEU A 77 -0.71 -0.60 -19.66
N PHE A 78 -0.25 -1.36 -20.66
CA PHE A 78 -0.43 -1.00 -22.07
C PHE A 78 -1.83 -1.37 -22.62
N GLU A 79 -2.66 -2.05 -21.83
CA GLU A 79 -4.01 -2.48 -22.21
C GLU A 79 -5.10 -1.60 -21.58
N ILE A 80 -4.71 -0.58 -20.80
CA ILE A 80 -5.64 0.32 -20.10
C ILE A 80 -6.61 0.96 -21.10
N GLU A 81 -6.12 1.53 -22.20
CA GLU A 81 -6.95 2.23 -23.18
C GLU A 81 -7.99 1.29 -23.84
N ASP A 82 -7.57 0.08 -24.20
CA ASP A 82 -8.46 -0.93 -24.79
C ASP A 82 -9.48 -1.45 -23.77
N ALA A 83 -9.08 -1.60 -22.51
CA ALA A 83 -9.97 -1.95 -21.41
C ALA A 83 -11.02 -0.85 -21.16
N GLU A 84 -10.62 0.41 -21.13
CA GLU A 84 -11.53 1.54 -20.95
C GLU A 84 -12.55 1.63 -22.10
N LYS A 85 -12.14 1.31 -23.33
CA LYS A 85 -13.03 1.30 -24.50
C LYS A 85 -13.87 0.02 -24.65
N GLY A 86 -13.65 -0.98 -23.80
CA GLY A 86 -14.33 -2.27 -23.89
C GLY A 86 -13.97 -3.06 -25.15
N LEU A 87 -12.76 -2.85 -25.67
CA LEU A 87 -12.26 -3.49 -26.89
C LEU A 87 -11.54 -4.81 -26.64
N LEU A 88 -11.29 -5.15 -25.37
CA LEU A 88 -10.68 -6.42 -25.00
C LEU A 88 -11.65 -7.58 -25.31
N PRO A 89 -11.28 -8.54 -26.17
CA PRO A 89 -12.17 -9.64 -26.56
C PRO A 89 -12.21 -10.76 -25.51
N GLU A 90 -11.16 -10.90 -24.71
CA GLU A 90 -10.98 -11.90 -23.66
C GLU A 90 -9.97 -11.40 -22.61
N PRO A 91 -9.88 -12.03 -21.42
CA PRO A 91 -8.90 -11.67 -20.41
C PRO A 91 -7.46 -11.81 -20.96
N PRO A 92 -6.69 -10.71 -21.01
CA PRO A 92 -5.34 -10.74 -21.55
C PRO A 92 -4.36 -11.46 -20.61
N TRP A 93 -3.21 -11.85 -21.16
CA TRP A 93 -2.09 -12.35 -20.36
C TRP A 93 -1.25 -11.18 -19.82
N CYS A 94 -1.24 -11.03 -18.51
CA CYS A 94 -0.29 -10.19 -17.81
C CYS A 94 1.07 -10.87 -17.70
N LEU A 95 2.14 -10.08 -17.82
CA LEU A 95 3.51 -10.59 -17.90
C LEU A 95 4.41 -9.82 -16.94
N VAL A 96 5.21 -10.55 -16.16
CA VAL A 96 6.29 -9.96 -15.35
C VAL A 96 7.56 -10.77 -15.54
N LYS A 97 8.63 -10.09 -15.98
CA LYS A 97 9.95 -10.72 -16.10
C LYS A 97 10.68 -10.62 -14.77
N THR A 98 11.18 -11.76 -14.34
CA THR A 98 11.83 -11.90 -13.03
C THR A 98 13.31 -12.23 -13.15
N GLN A 99 13.77 -12.58 -14.36
CA GLN A 99 15.15 -13.00 -14.67
C GLN A 99 16.26 -12.00 -14.28
N PHE A 100 15.92 -10.72 -14.11
CA PHE A 100 16.88 -9.65 -13.77
C PHE A 100 16.91 -9.35 -12.26
N GLY A 101 15.88 -9.72 -11.51
CA GLY A 101 15.81 -9.57 -10.07
C GLY A 101 16.21 -10.82 -9.30
N PRO A 102 16.23 -10.78 -7.96
CA PRO A 102 16.57 -11.89 -7.07
C PRO A 102 15.59 -13.09 -7.20
N VAL A 103 16.02 -14.26 -6.73
CA VAL A 103 15.17 -15.49 -6.75
C VAL A 103 13.96 -15.28 -5.82
N GLU A 104 14.22 -14.63 -4.69
CA GLU A 104 13.28 -14.24 -3.65
C GLU A 104 12.11 -13.45 -4.24
N GLY A 105 12.39 -12.51 -5.15
CA GLY A 105 11.34 -11.76 -5.82
C GLY A 105 10.48 -12.60 -6.76
N HIS A 106 11.05 -13.62 -7.42
CA HIS A 106 10.25 -14.54 -8.24
C HIS A 106 9.29 -15.35 -7.37
N VAL A 107 9.81 -15.88 -6.25
CA VAL A 107 9.03 -16.62 -5.25
C VAL A 107 7.93 -15.73 -4.68
N ALA A 108 8.23 -14.48 -4.31
CA ALA A 108 7.25 -13.54 -3.78
C ALA A 108 6.07 -13.32 -4.72
N ILE A 109 6.32 -13.16 -6.02
CA ILE A 109 5.25 -13.04 -7.02
C ILE A 109 4.40 -14.31 -7.09
N VAL A 110 5.03 -15.49 -7.12
CA VAL A 110 4.32 -16.78 -7.16
C VAL A 110 3.45 -17.00 -5.91
N GLU A 111 3.97 -16.72 -4.72
CA GLU A 111 3.21 -16.85 -3.48
C GLU A 111 2.07 -15.83 -3.40
N MET A 112 2.31 -14.59 -3.81
CA MET A 112 1.26 -13.57 -3.92
C MET A 112 0.13 -14.03 -4.86
N LEU A 113 0.46 -14.49 -6.07
CA LEU A 113 -0.54 -15.01 -7.03
C LEU A 113 -1.28 -16.24 -6.49
N THR A 114 -0.62 -17.06 -5.66
CA THR A 114 -1.26 -18.23 -5.01
C THR A 114 -2.33 -17.78 -4.02
N VAL A 115 -2.03 -16.79 -3.18
CA VAL A 115 -2.99 -16.21 -2.23
C VAL A 115 -4.14 -15.53 -2.97
N LEU A 116 -3.82 -14.72 -3.98
CA LEU A 116 -4.81 -14.00 -4.80
C LEU A 116 -5.76 -14.96 -5.53
N ARG A 117 -5.26 -16.08 -6.06
CA ARG A 117 -6.10 -17.12 -6.68
C ARG A 117 -7.16 -17.66 -5.72
N ARG A 118 -6.77 -17.87 -4.46
CA ARG A 118 -7.67 -18.44 -3.44
C ARG A 118 -8.75 -17.44 -3.00
N GLU A 119 -8.39 -16.17 -2.87
CA GLU A 119 -9.25 -15.16 -2.22
C GLU A 119 -10.06 -14.31 -3.20
N PHE A 120 -9.54 -14.05 -4.40
CA PHE A 120 -10.07 -13.04 -5.32
C PHE A 120 -10.26 -13.57 -6.76
N PHE A 121 -9.37 -14.44 -7.25
CA PHE A 121 -9.33 -14.90 -8.64
C PHE A 121 -9.43 -16.43 -8.74
N PRO A 122 -10.61 -17.04 -8.51
CA PRO A 122 -10.75 -18.50 -8.51
C PRO A 122 -10.38 -19.14 -9.86
N ASN A 123 -10.50 -18.39 -10.96
CA ASN A 123 -10.10 -18.78 -12.31
C ASN A 123 -8.71 -18.27 -12.73
N LEU A 124 -7.84 -17.88 -11.79
CA LEU A 124 -6.48 -17.44 -12.11
C LEU A 124 -5.70 -18.58 -12.79
N GLU A 125 -5.27 -18.31 -14.00
CA GLU A 125 -4.32 -19.11 -14.77
C GLU A 125 -2.94 -18.48 -14.63
N VAL A 126 -1.94 -19.30 -14.33
CA VAL A 126 -0.54 -18.89 -14.22
C VAL A 126 0.31 -19.84 -15.03
N SER A 127 1.22 -19.28 -15.84
CA SER A 127 2.24 -19.98 -16.59
C SER A 127 3.59 -19.42 -16.18
N ASP A 128 4.37 -20.22 -15.46
CA ASP A 128 5.66 -19.84 -14.93
C ASP A 128 6.80 -20.55 -15.68
N GLU A 129 7.62 -19.79 -16.43
CA GLU A 129 8.80 -20.34 -17.11
C GLU A 129 9.87 -20.87 -16.12
N GLY A 130 9.85 -20.35 -14.90
CA GLY A 130 10.64 -20.84 -13.75
C GLY A 130 10.23 -22.24 -13.31
N ALA A 131 8.98 -22.64 -13.57
CA ALA A 131 8.30 -23.85 -13.09
C ALA A 131 8.13 -23.94 -11.57
N TYR A 132 8.45 -22.87 -10.84
CA TYR A 132 8.30 -22.80 -9.39
C TYR A 132 6.83 -22.84 -8.99
N TRP A 133 5.93 -22.21 -9.77
CA TRP A 133 4.48 -22.27 -9.57
C TRP A 133 3.95 -23.69 -9.37
N GLU A 134 4.32 -24.63 -10.23
CA GLU A 134 3.85 -26.02 -10.21
C GLU A 134 4.65 -26.90 -9.26
N THR A 135 5.97 -26.69 -9.19
CA THR A 135 6.89 -27.64 -8.52
C THR A 135 7.26 -27.26 -7.10
N ARG A 136 7.22 -25.96 -6.78
CA ARG A 136 7.79 -25.37 -5.56
C ARG A 136 9.26 -25.71 -5.34
N ASP A 137 9.99 -26.05 -6.41
CA ASP A 137 11.41 -26.40 -6.36
C ASP A 137 12.28 -25.15 -6.51
N LEU A 138 12.73 -24.63 -5.36
CA LEU A 138 13.64 -23.48 -5.29
C LEU A 138 15.00 -23.75 -5.95
N THR A 139 15.49 -24.99 -5.86
CA THR A 139 16.78 -25.38 -6.42
C THR A 139 16.75 -25.30 -7.94
N THR A 140 15.71 -25.84 -8.56
CA THR A 140 15.50 -25.78 -10.01
C THR A 140 15.34 -24.33 -10.48
N LEU A 141 14.56 -23.51 -9.76
CA LEU A 141 14.39 -22.09 -10.07
C LEU A 141 15.73 -21.35 -10.02
N ARG A 142 16.49 -21.51 -8.92
CA ARG A 142 17.80 -20.86 -8.72
C ARG A 142 18.78 -21.25 -9.83
N GLN A 143 18.86 -22.54 -10.18
CA GLN A 143 19.70 -23.02 -11.29
C GLN A 143 19.32 -22.38 -12.63
N LYS A 144 18.03 -22.30 -12.95
CA LYS A 144 17.55 -21.67 -14.19
C LYS A 144 17.91 -20.18 -14.24
N MET A 145 17.68 -19.44 -13.15
CA MET A 145 17.98 -18.01 -13.09
C MET A 145 19.48 -17.74 -13.15
N GLU A 146 20.31 -18.52 -12.45
CA GLU A 146 21.78 -18.42 -12.52
C GLU A 146 22.33 -18.72 -13.90
N TYR A 147 21.80 -19.76 -14.56
CA TYR A 147 22.14 -20.09 -15.93
C TYR A 147 21.84 -18.91 -16.88
N LEU A 148 20.66 -18.30 -16.74
CA LEU A 148 20.25 -17.15 -17.57
C LEU A 148 21.10 -15.91 -17.29
N ARG A 149 21.35 -15.57 -16.02
CA ARG A 149 22.25 -14.46 -15.66
C ARG A 149 23.66 -14.68 -16.20
N SER A 150 24.18 -15.90 -16.09
CA SER A 150 25.48 -16.28 -16.64
C SER A 150 25.53 -16.14 -18.16
N ALA A 151 24.46 -16.55 -18.84
CA ALA A 151 24.34 -16.40 -20.29
C ALA A 151 24.26 -14.93 -20.72
N ILE A 152 23.48 -14.11 -20.01
CA ILE A 152 23.35 -12.66 -20.26
C ILE A 152 24.68 -11.96 -20.03
N LYS A 153 25.37 -12.26 -18.93
CA LYS A 153 26.69 -11.71 -18.63
C LYS A 153 27.72 -12.13 -19.68
N GLY A 154 27.75 -13.41 -20.04
CA GLY A 154 28.63 -13.93 -21.10
C GLY A 154 28.38 -13.27 -22.45
N LEU A 155 27.11 -12.98 -22.79
CA LEU A 155 26.74 -12.21 -23.96
C LEU A 155 27.24 -10.77 -23.86
N ALA A 156 26.96 -10.07 -22.75
CA ALA A 156 27.41 -8.69 -22.53
C ALA A 156 28.95 -8.57 -22.62
N ASP A 157 29.68 -9.47 -22.00
CA ASP A 157 31.15 -9.52 -22.07
C ASP A 157 31.65 -9.88 -23.46
N GLY A 158 30.92 -10.70 -24.21
CA GLY A 158 31.18 -10.97 -25.62
C GLY A 158 30.99 -9.74 -26.50
N LEU A 159 29.89 -9.00 -26.29
CA LEU A 159 29.59 -7.77 -27.01
C LEU A 159 30.65 -6.69 -26.73
N ARG A 160 31.04 -6.50 -25.47
CA ARG A 160 32.12 -5.59 -25.06
C ARG A 160 33.46 -5.96 -25.71
N ARG A 161 33.84 -7.24 -25.69
CA ARG A 161 35.07 -7.74 -26.34
C ARG A 161 35.09 -7.54 -27.85
N HIS A 162 33.92 -7.45 -28.48
CA HIS A 162 33.78 -7.20 -29.92
C HIS A 162 33.54 -5.72 -30.26
N GLY A 163 33.83 -4.81 -29.32
CA GLY A 163 33.85 -3.37 -29.57
C GLY A 163 32.46 -2.76 -29.71
N LEU A 164 31.45 -3.30 -29.01
CA LEU A 164 30.29 -2.50 -28.62
C LEU A 164 30.66 -1.76 -27.32
N THR A 165 31.34 -0.63 -27.48
CA THR A 165 31.41 0.42 -26.44
C THR A 165 30.11 1.22 -26.46
N ASP A 166 29.88 2.09 -25.48
CA ASP A 166 28.69 2.94 -25.40
C ASP A 166 28.52 3.85 -26.65
N GLU A 167 29.59 4.08 -27.41
CA GLU A 167 29.59 4.79 -28.70
C GLU A 167 28.91 4.01 -29.84
N ALA A 168 28.69 2.70 -29.69
CA ALA A 168 27.99 1.88 -30.71
C ALA A 168 26.46 2.00 -30.64
N ALA A 169 25.92 2.79 -29.70
CA ALA A 169 24.48 3.05 -29.57
C ALA A 169 23.92 3.98 -30.66
N GLU A 170 24.77 4.65 -31.45
CA GLU A 170 24.33 5.71 -32.38
C GLU A 170 24.14 5.26 -33.84
N ASP A 171 24.70 4.12 -34.28
CA ASP A 171 24.59 3.67 -35.69
C ASP A 171 23.83 2.33 -35.86
N PRO A 172 22.57 2.35 -36.31
CA PRO A 172 21.72 1.18 -36.43
C PRO A 172 22.15 0.16 -37.50
N GLU A 173 22.87 0.55 -38.55
CA GLU A 173 23.29 -0.40 -39.60
C GLU A 173 24.45 -1.31 -39.14
N ILE A 174 25.31 -0.77 -38.26
CA ILE A 174 26.42 -1.51 -37.64
C ILE A 174 25.89 -2.55 -36.65
N LEU A 175 24.83 -2.21 -35.91
CA LEU A 175 24.11 -3.10 -34.99
C LEU A 175 23.53 -4.32 -35.72
N LEU A 176 22.85 -4.11 -36.85
CA LEU A 176 22.18 -5.16 -37.62
C LEU A 176 23.17 -6.21 -38.19
N THR A 177 24.30 -5.71 -38.72
CA THR A 177 25.38 -6.54 -39.26
C THR A 177 26.05 -7.38 -38.16
N ARG A 178 26.17 -6.83 -36.93
CA ARG A 178 26.75 -7.52 -35.78
C ARG A 178 25.82 -8.55 -35.14
N ILE A 179 24.52 -8.27 -35.00
CA ILE A 179 23.52 -9.22 -34.49
C ILE A 179 23.52 -10.51 -35.32
N THR A 180 23.59 -10.37 -36.65
CA THR A 180 23.63 -11.49 -37.59
C THR A 180 24.88 -12.38 -37.39
N ARG A 181 26.01 -11.78 -36.99
CA ARG A 181 27.27 -12.49 -36.72
C ARG A 181 27.22 -13.25 -35.39
N VAL A 182 26.61 -12.66 -34.36
CA VAL A 182 26.44 -13.26 -33.03
C VAL A 182 25.50 -14.47 -33.09
N ALA A 183 24.39 -14.39 -33.84
CA ALA A 183 23.45 -15.51 -34.01
C ALA A 183 24.12 -16.78 -34.56
N ARG A 184 25.06 -16.64 -35.51
CA ARG A 184 25.83 -17.78 -36.06
C ARG A 184 26.83 -18.37 -35.06
N LEU A 185 27.31 -17.56 -34.12
CA LEU A 185 28.26 -18.01 -33.10
C LEU A 185 27.53 -18.80 -32.00
N VAL A 186 26.34 -18.34 -31.58
CA VAL A 186 25.48 -18.99 -30.59
C VAL A 186 25.07 -20.40 -31.04
N GLN A 187 24.69 -20.57 -32.32
CA GLN A 187 24.37 -21.89 -32.88
C GLN A 187 25.53 -22.90 -32.83
N ARG A 188 26.78 -22.42 -32.80
CA ARG A 188 27.97 -23.27 -32.74
C ARG A 188 28.32 -23.70 -31.32
N THR A 189 27.97 -22.88 -30.32
CA THR A 189 28.33 -23.10 -28.91
C THR A 189 27.33 -24.01 -28.18
N LEU A 190 26.05 -24.00 -28.58
CA LEU A 190 24.99 -24.85 -28.00
C LEU A 190 25.12 -26.35 -28.33
N GLY A 191 26.11 -26.76 -29.13
CA GLY A 191 26.33 -28.16 -29.52
C GLY A 191 27.30 -28.96 -28.63
N ARG A 192 27.66 -28.48 -27.43
CA ARG A 192 28.66 -29.12 -26.56
C ARG A 192 28.09 -29.44 -25.17
N ALA A 193 28.36 -30.65 -24.67
CA ALA A 193 27.87 -31.12 -23.36
C ALA A 193 28.80 -30.70 -22.20
N PRO A 194 28.26 -30.30 -21.03
CA PRO A 194 29.04 -29.96 -19.84
C PRO A 194 29.14 -31.11 -18.81
N GLU A 195 30.29 -31.21 -18.12
CA GLU A 195 30.61 -32.16 -17.05
C GLU A 195 30.79 -31.43 -15.69
N HIS A 196 30.39 -32.12 -14.60
CA HIS A 196 30.77 -32.00 -13.18
C HIS A 196 29.83 -31.33 -12.13
N PRO A 197 29.89 -31.78 -10.84
CA PRO A 197 28.74 -32.05 -9.95
C PRO A 197 28.61 -31.07 -8.73
N PRO A 198 27.54 -31.17 -7.89
CA PRO A 198 27.15 -30.12 -6.95
C PRO A 198 27.76 -30.25 -5.54
N VAL A 199 27.74 -29.12 -4.81
CA VAL A 199 28.15 -28.97 -3.41
C VAL A 199 26.93 -28.72 -2.53
N ASP A 200 26.96 -29.32 -1.34
CA ASP A 200 25.91 -29.49 -0.33
C ASP A 200 26.10 -28.49 0.82
N TRP A 201 25.00 -28.01 1.44
CA TRP A 201 25.05 -27.23 2.69
C TRP A 201 23.83 -27.53 3.58
N ASN A 202 24.12 -27.94 4.81
CA ASN A 202 23.20 -28.28 5.90
C ASN A 202 22.63 -27.06 6.63
N ASP A 203 21.44 -27.29 7.19
CA ASP A 203 20.75 -26.51 8.24
C ASP A 203 21.43 -26.62 9.62
N ASP A 204 21.28 -25.59 10.48
CA ASP A 204 20.86 -25.78 11.88
C ASP A 204 20.55 -24.45 12.63
N ASP A 205 19.69 -24.60 13.66
CA ASP A 205 19.44 -23.78 14.86
C ASP A 205 18.58 -22.48 14.76
N ARG A 206 17.76 -22.06 15.74
CA ARG A 206 16.94 -22.63 16.84
C ARG A 206 16.22 -21.47 17.59
N ASP A 207 15.00 -21.74 18.05
CA ASP A 207 14.21 -21.17 19.18
C ASP A 207 14.56 -19.83 19.89
N GLY A 208 13.52 -19.01 20.13
CA GLY A 208 13.10 -18.69 21.51
C GLY A 208 12.63 -17.25 21.84
N SER A 209 11.52 -17.19 22.62
CA SER A 209 11.09 -16.15 23.58
C SER A 209 10.00 -15.14 23.14
N PHE A 210 8.86 -15.16 23.86
CA PHE A 210 7.79 -14.15 23.76
C PHE A 210 7.91 -13.14 24.92
N GLY A 211 8.05 -11.86 24.58
CA GLY A 211 8.16 -10.70 25.48
C GLY A 211 6.92 -9.80 25.50
N ASN A 212 7.04 -8.74 26.31
CA ASN A 212 6.10 -7.74 26.84
C ASN A 212 5.03 -7.19 25.86
N PRO A 213 3.84 -6.73 26.31
CA PRO A 213 2.81 -6.14 25.44
C PRO A 213 3.19 -4.79 24.77
N ALA A 214 4.27 -4.14 25.20
CA ALA A 214 4.90 -3.01 24.48
C ALA A 214 5.94 -3.48 23.43
N ASP A 215 6.36 -4.74 23.51
CA ASP A 215 7.28 -5.42 22.59
C ASP A 215 6.53 -6.19 21.50
N GLY A 216 5.27 -5.82 21.23
CA GLY A 216 4.47 -6.48 20.21
C GLY A 216 5.23 -6.53 18.88
N THR A 217 5.32 -7.71 18.28
CA THR A 217 5.99 -7.84 16.98
C THR A 217 5.23 -7.02 15.93
N GLU A 218 5.89 -6.60 14.86
CA GLU A 218 5.24 -5.91 13.72
C GLU A 218 4.03 -6.71 13.22
N GLU A 219 4.14 -8.05 13.19
CA GLU A 219 3.06 -8.97 12.83
C GLU A 219 1.84 -8.89 13.78
N GLN A 220 2.07 -8.76 15.09
CA GLN A 220 0.99 -8.66 16.08
C GLN A 220 0.24 -7.34 15.94
N TRP A 221 0.95 -6.22 15.88
CA TRP A 221 0.34 -4.90 15.70
C TRP A 221 -0.38 -4.77 14.36
N ASP A 222 0.16 -5.36 13.29
CA ASP A 222 -0.48 -5.36 11.98
C ASP A 222 -1.74 -6.24 11.97
N ALA A 223 -1.74 -7.37 12.68
CA ALA A 223 -2.94 -8.20 12.85
C ALA A 223 -4.04 -7.45 13.62
N GLU A 224 -3.70 -6.79 14.73
CA GLU A 224 -4.63 -5.96 15.51
C GLU A 224 -5.16 -4.78 14.68
N PHE A 225 -4.29 -4.10 13.94
CA PHE A 225 -4.68 -3.00 13.04
C PHE A 225 -5.65 -3.48 11.97
N LYS A 226 -5.37 -4.63 11.33
CA LYS A 226 -6.26 -5.25 10.35
C LYS A 226 -7.61 -5.63 10.95
N GLU A 227 -7.64 -6.12 12.19
CA GLU A 227 -8.88 -6.42 12.90
C GLU A 227 -9.69 -5.14 13.18
N GLN A 228 -9.04 -4.11 13.72
CA GLN A 228 -9.63 -2.79 13.97
C GLN A 228 -10.23 -2.19 12.68
N ARG A 229 -9.49 -2.23 11.57
CA ARG A 229 -9.95 -1.73 10.27
C ARG A 229 -11.17 -2.48 9.76
N ARG A 230 -11.14 -3.81 9.76
CA ARG A 230 -12.32 -4.62 9.40
C ARG A 230 -13.51 -4.31 10.30
N LYS A 231 -13.28 -4.06 11.58
CA LYS A 231 -14.33 -3.68 12.55
C LYS A 231 -14.92 -2.31 12.22
N GLN A 232 -14.08 -1.34 11.86
CA GLN A 232 -14.48 -0.01 11.42
C GLN A 232 -15.28 -0.06 10.10
N GLU A 233 -14.86 -0.86 9.13
CA GLU A 233 -15.56 -1.06 7.86
C GLU A 233 -16.94 -1.69 8.06
N ARG A 234 -17.03 -2.74 8.89
CA ARG A 234 -18.32 -3.34 9.25
C ARG A 234 -19.23 -2.32 9.95
N LEU A 235 -18.69 -1.54 10.89
CA LEU A 235 -19.42 -0.46 11.54
C LEU A 235 -19.96 0.55 10.52
N HIS A 236 -19.12 1.01 9.59
CA HIS A 236 -19.50 1.99 8.58
C HIS A 236 -20.60 1.46 7.66
N ARG A 237 -20.44 0.23 7.16
CA ARG A 237 -21.47 -0.45 6.35
C ARG A 237 -22.80 -0.57 7.11
N ARG A 238 -22.76 -0.94 8.38
CA ARG A 238 -23.96 -1.01 9.24
C ARG A 238 -24.62 0.36 9.42
N MET A 239 -23.84 1.41 9.62
CA MET A 239 -24.36 2.78 9.70
C MET A 239 -25.04 3.21 8.41
N GLU A 240 -24.45 2.90 7.25
CA GLU A 240 -25.04 3.21 5.94
C GLU A 240 -26.34 2.44 5.70
N GLU A 241 -26.36 1.13 6.01
CA GLU A 241 -27.57 0.32 5.94
C GLU A 241 -28.70 0.87 6.83
N ARG A 242 -28.37 1.37 8.01
CA ARG A 242 -29.31 1.96 8.97
C ARG A 242 -29.83 3.31 8.48
N ARG A 243 -28.95 4.19 7.99
CA ARG A 243 -29.34 5.45 7.34
C ARG A 243 -30.26 5.22 6.14
N ALA A 244 -29.99 4.19 5.34
CA ALA A 244 -30.85 3.81 4.21
C ALA A 244 -32.25 3.35 4.64
N ARG A 245 -32.43 2.88 5.88
CA ARG A 245 -33.74 2.54 6.47
C ARG A 245 -34.46 3.75 7.09
N GLY A 246 -33.82 4.91 7.13
CA GLY A 246 -34.37 6.15 7.67
C GLY A 246 -34.00 6.42 9.13
N ASP A 247 -33.05 5.67 9.71
CA ASP A 247 -32.55 5.95 11.06
C ASP A 247 -31.76 7.27 11.07
N GLU A 248 -31.94 8.10 12.11
CA GLU A 248 -31.13 9.31 12.29
C GLU A 248 -29.66 8.97 12.54
N SER A 249 -28.73 9.85 12.16
CA SER A 249 -27.28 9.55 12.18
C SER A 249 -26.75 9.08 13.54
N GLY A 250 -27.26 9.62 14.64
CA GLY A 250 -26.85 9.20 16.00
C GLY A 250 -27.37 7.80 16.36
N ASP A 251 -28.63 7.53 16.07
CA ASP A 251 -29.25 6.23 16.31
C ASP A 251 -28.63 5.14 15.42
N ALA A 252 -28.34 5.47 14.16
CA ALA A 252 -27.66 4.59 13.22
C ALA A 252 -26.27 4.17 13.71
N LEU A 253 -25.49 5.11 14.27
CA LEU A 253 -24.17 4.83 14.85
C LEU A 253 -24.28 3.91 16.07
N LEU A 254 -25.13 4.25 17.05
CA LEU A 254 -25.30 3.45 18.26
C LEU A 254 -25.81 2.04 17.95
N ALA A 255 -26.76 1.92 17.03
CA ALA A 255 -27.27 0.61 16.59
C ALA A 255 -26.20 -0.19 15.86
N ALA A 256 -25.39 0.44 15.01
CA ALA A 256 -24.28 -0.21 14.31
C ALA A 256 -23.19 -0.69 15.28
N MET A 257 -22.85 0.12 16.30
CA MET A 257 -21.91 -0.28 17.35
C MET A 257 -22.42 -1.48 18.15
N ARG A 258 -23.72 -1.53 18.44
CA ARG A 258 -24.38 -2.67 19.09
C ARG A 258 -24.38 -3.92 18.19
N ASP A 259 -24.68 -3.76 16.91
CA ASP A 259 -24.69 -4.86 15.94
C ASP A 259 -23.28 -5.50 15.80
N GLU A 260 -22.23 -4.71 15.97
CA GLU A 260 -20.82 -5.15 15.95
C GLU A 260 -20.27 -5.56 17.33
N GLY A 261 -21.12 -5.62 18.36
CA GLY A 261 -20.74 -6.01 19.72
C GLY A 261 -19.71 -5.08 20.38
N MET A 262 -19.69 -3.80 20.01
CA MET A 262 -18.82 -2.78 20.63
C MET A 262 -19.39 -2.19 21.90
N ILE A 263 -20.70 -2.38 22.12
CA ILE A 263 -21.42 -1.95 23.30
C ILE A 263 -22.20 -3.16 23.79
N ASP A 264 -21.94 -3.60 25.03
CA ASP A 264 -22.64 -4.73 25.64
C ASP A 264 -24.11 -4.40 25.96
N LEU A 265 -24.96 -5.44 26.01
CA LEU A 265 -26.40 -5.42 26.35
C LEU A 265 -26.63 -6.17 27.67
N PRO A 266 -27.83 -6.10 28.30
CA PRO A 266 -28.52 -4.99 28.95
C PRO A 266 -28.52 -5.17 30.50
N GLY A 267 -28.27 -4.10 31.25
CA GLY A 267 -28.28 -4.11 32.72
C GLY A 267 -27.27 -3.14 33.35
N GLU A 268 -26.31 -2.67 32.56
CA GLU A 268 -25.47 -1.54 32.91
C GLU A 268 -26.16 -0.26 32.39
N PRO A 269 -26.23 0.82 33.22
CA PRO A 269 -26.77 2.09 32.77
C PRO A 269 -26.02 2.51 31.51
N SER A 270 -26.75 2.90 30.46
CA SER A 270 -26.10 3.18 29.19
C SER A 270 -25.04 4.27 29.37
N PRO A 271 -23.91 4.25 28.66
CA PRO A 271 -22.97 5.37 28.65
C PRO A 271 -23.66 6.67 28.25
N SER A 272 -24.76 6.62 27.48
CA SER A 272 -25.58 7.79 27.17
C SER A 272 -26.51 8.25 28.29
N GLU A 273 -26.84 7.40 29.26
CA GLU A 273 -27.56 7.77 30.50
C GLU A 273 -26.58 8.26 31.55
N ALA A 274 -25.40 7.63 31.70
CA ALA A 274 -24.34 8.15 32.57
C ALA A 274 -23.73 9.45 32.01
N ALA A 275 -23.55 9.56 30.69
CA ALA A 275 -23.15 10.81 30.04
C ALA A 275 -24.28 11.83 30.00
N ARG A 276 -25.57 11.43 29.92
CA ARG A 276 -26.67 12.37 30.16
C ARG A 276 -26.70 12.83 31.60
N GLU A 277 -26.50 11.94 32.56
CA GLU A 277 -26.51 12.28 33.99
C GLU A 277 -25.29 13.12 34.36
N MET A 278 -24.15 12.96 33.66
CA MET A 278 -23.02 13.88 33.74
C MET A 278 -23.26 15.21 33.01
N LEU A 279 -23.77 15.20 31.77
CA LEU A 279 -24.06 16.43 31.01
C LEU A 279 -25.24 17.23 31.60
N ASP A 280 -26.21 16.57 32.22
CA ASP A 280 -27.32 17.16 32.97
C ASP A 280 -26.86 17.56 34.40
N ALA A 281 -25.71 17.07 34.88
CA ALA A 281 -25.05 17.55 36.10
C ALA A 281 -24.12 18.76 35.84
N GLU A 282 -23.63 18.93 34.60
CA GLU A 282 -22.74 20.04 34.20
C GLU A 282 -23.45 21.40 34.05
N ASP A 283 -24.79 21.46 34.11
CA ASP A 283 -25.55 22.73 34.08
C ASP A 283 -25.80 23.33 35.48
N ASP A 284 -25.35 22.69 36.57
CA ASP A 284 -25.42 23.21 37.96
C ASP A 284 -24.03 23.56 38.55
N ASP A 285 -22.97 23.53 37.74
CA ASP A 285 -21.58 23.82 38.17
C ASP A 285 -21.28 25.30 38.48
N GLN A 286 -22.27 26.19 38.33
CA GLN A 286 -22.11 27.61 38.68
C GLN A 286 -22.37 27.93 40.15
N ASP A 287 -22.98 27.01 40.92
CA ASP A 287 -23.31 27.24 42.33
C ASP A 287 -22.91 26.04 43.20
N GLU A 288 -21.66 25.58 43.11
CA GLU A 288 -21.09 24.62 44.06
C GLU A 288 -20.53 25.35 45.31
N PRO A 289 -21.27 25.46 46.43
CA PRO A 289 -20.87 26.23 47.61
C PRO A 289 -19.60 25.71 48.31
N TRP A 290 -19.11 24.54 47.93
CA TRP A 290 -17.86 24.01 48.48
C TRP A 290 -16.62 24.69 47.88
N ARG A 291 -16.68 25.27 46.67
CA ARG A 291 -15.57 26.05 46.08
C ARG A 291 -15.24 27.31 46.88
N GLU A 292 -16.23 27.93 47.54
CA GLU A 292 -16.01 29.07 48.43
C GLU A 292 -15.35 28.68 49.77
N SER A 293 -15.36 27.40 50.12
CA SER A 293 -14.80 26.90 51.38
C SER A 293 -13.38 26.37 51.28
N LEU A 294 -12.81 26.30 50.07
CA LEU A 294 -11.41 25.95 49.85
C LEU A 294 -10.51 27.16 50.14
N THR A 295 -9.51 26.94 51.00
CA THR A 295 -8.47 27.95 51.31
C THR A 295 -7.72 28.36 50.05
N ASP A 296 -7.41 29.65 49.87
CA ASP A 296 -6.72 30.25 48.70
C ASP A 296 -5.42 29.54 48.27
N ALA A 297 -4.84 28.69 49.11
CA ALA A 297 -3.67 27.87 48.78
C ALA A 297 -3.98 26.62 47.92
N LEU A 298 -5.26 26.25 47.78
CA LEU A 298 -5.75 25.14 46.93
C LEU A 298 -6.63 25.65 45.78
N ARG A 299 -6.81 26.97 45.68
CA ARG A 299 -7.41 27.58 44.50
C ARG A 299 -6.33 27.53 43.43
N GLU A 300 -6.41 26.53 42.55
CA GLU A 300 -5.54 26.45 41.39
C GLU A 300 -5.61 27.82 40.69
N PRO A 301 -4.46 28.46 40.42
CA PRO A 301 -4.46 29.75 39.72
C PRO A 301 -5.25 29.54 38.45
N ASP A 302 -6.21 30.42 38.18
CA ASP A 302 -7.08 30.39 37.02
C ASP A 302 -6.30 29.81 35.84
N GLU A 303 -6.72 28.64 35.37
CA GLU A 303 -6.30 28.05 34.10
C GLU A 303 -6.81 28.96 32.98
N ASP A 304 -6.28 30.19 32.95
CA ASP A 304 -6.27 31.06 31.79
C ASP A 304 -5.50 30.29 30.73
N THR A 305 -6.21 29.41 30.02
CA THR A 305 -6.03 29.10 28.60
C THR A 305 -4.62 29.34 28.12
N SER A 306 -3.64 28.65 28.72
CA SER A 306 -2.35 28.53 28.10
C SER A 306 -2.59 27.55 26.97
N ASP A 307 -2.87 28.10 25.80
CA ASP A 307 -2.60 27.52 24.48
C ASP A 307 -1.12 27.07 24.33
N ASP A 308 -0.39 26.86 25.42
CA ASP A 308 0.85 26.09 25.52
C ASP A 308 0.57 24.57 25.40
N TRP A 309 -0.51 24.18 24.69
CA TRP A 309 -0.76 22.78 24.30
C TRP A 309 0.26 22.26 23.30
N LEU A 310 1.19 23.10 22.84
CA LEU A 310 2.36 22.72 22.09
C LEU A 310 3.48 23.63 22.58
N GLY A 311 4.32 23.11 23.48
CA GLY A 311 5.70 23.59 23.47
C GLY A 311 6.20 23.54 22.02
N ASP A 312 7.04 24.50 21.64
CA ASP A 312 7.74 24.63 20.36
C ASP A 312 8.65 23.40 20.11
N GLU A 313 8.10 22.19 20.24
CA GLU A 313 8.74 20.93 19.92
C GLU A 313 8.80 20.88 18.40
N ASP A 314 10.02 21.04 17.88
CA ASP A 314 10.36 20.92 16.47
C ASP A 314 9.74 19.63 15.91
N HIS A 315 8.57 19.76 15.28
CA HIS A 315 7.86 18.63 14.70
C HIS A 315 8.75 17.96 13.67
N HIS A 316 8.63 16.64 13.53
CA HIS A 316 9.35 15.94 12.48
C HIS A 316 8.99 16.56 11.11
N PRO A 317 9.97 16.87 10.22
CA PRO A 317 9.70 17.58 8.96
C PRO A 317 8.67 16.90 8.05
N LEU A 318 8.56 15.56 8.12
CA LEU A 318 7.51 14.83 7.39
C LEU A 318 6.10 15.10 7.93
N LEU A 319 5.97 15.26 9.25
CA LEU A 319 4.68 15.55 9.88
C LEU A 319 4.20 16.95 9.47
N GLU A 320 5.08 17.94 9.52
CA GLU A 320 4.79 19.31 9.06
C GLU A 320 4.29 19.34 7.61
N ARG A 321 5.00 18.64 6.71
CA ARG A 321 4.62 18.59 5.30
C ARG A 321 3.27 17.94 5.05
N VAL A 322 2.89 16.93 5.84
CA VAL A 322 1.56 16.32 5.74
C VAL A 322 0.49 17.22 6.37
N MET A 323 0.81 17.96 7.43
CA MET A 323 -0.08 19.00 7.96
C MET A 323 -0.34 20.10 6.93
N ASP A 324 0.70 20.58 6.25
CA ASP A 324 0.60 21.55 5.15
C ASP A 324 -0.26 21.03 4.00
N LEU A 325 -0.05 19.77 3.59
CA LEU A 325 -0.89 19.10 2.59
C LEU A 325 -2.36 19.08 3.06
N ASN A 326 -2.62 18.72 4.31
CA ASN A 326 -3.98 18.63 4.84
C ASN A 326 -4.65 20.01 4.87
N ALA A 327 -3.96 21.04 5.34
CA ALA A 327 -4.42 22.42 5.32
C ALA A 327 -4.74 22.88 3.88
N ARG A 328 -3.84 22.58 2.94
CA ARG A 328 -4.03 22.85 1.51
C ARG A 328 -5.28 22.18 0.94
N LEU A 329 -5.55 20.93 1.32
CA LEU A 329 -6.78 20.24 0.92
C LEU A 329 -8.02 20.92 1.51
N TYR A 330 -8.00 21.34 2.77
CA TYR A 330 -9.12 22.10 3.36
C TYR A 330 -9.39 23.43 2.65
N ASP A 331 -8.34 24.15 2.23
CA ASP A 331 -8.49 25.37 1.44
C ASP A 331 -9.14 25.09 0.08
N LEU A 332 -8.76 23.99 -0.58
CA LEU A 332 -9.41 23.54 -1.82
C LEU A 332 -10.88 23.14 -1.61
N ALA A 333 -11.23 22.71 -0.39
CA ALA A 333 -12.59 22.32 -0.02
C ALA A 333 -13.50 23.51 0.35
N ALA A 334 -12.94 24.70 0.57
CA ALA A 334 -13.67 25.89 1.02
C ALA A 334 -14.79 26.33 0.06
N PRO A 335 -14.68 26.21 -1.27
CA PRO A 335 -15.81 26.40 -2.18
C PRO A 335 -16.85 25.29 -1.98
N THR A 336 -18.09 25.69 -1.65
CA THR A 336 -19.18 24.86 -1.09
C THR A 336 -19.58 23.59 -1.86
N GLU A 337 -19.15 23.41 -3.11
CA GLU A 337 -19.46 22.21 -3.92
C GLU A 337 -18.46 21.06 -3.69
N GLY A 338 -17.22 21.34 -3.26
CA GLY A 338 -16.17 20.32 -3.14
C GLY A 338 -16.37 19.30 -2.02
N ARG A 339 -16.95 19.72 -0.89
CA ARG A 339 -17.19 18.82 0.27
C ARG A 339 -18.21 17.73 -0.02
N GLN A 340 -19.07 17.93 -1.01
CA GLN A 340 -20.08 16.92 -1.38
C GLN A 340 -19.53 15.87 -2.34
N GLN A 341 -18.39 16.12 -3.01
CA GLN A 341 -17.80 15.14 -3.92
C GLN A 341 -17.20 13.97 -3.14
N GLU A 342 -17.63 12.76 -3.47
CA GLU A 342 -17.20 11.55 -2.76
C GLU A 342 -15.69 11.30 -2.88
N SER A 343 -15.14 11.43 -4.09
CA SER A 343 -13.70 11.32 -4.36
C SER A 343 -12.86 12.27 -3.51
N PHE A 344 -13.38 13.49 -3.26
CA PHE A 344 -12.68 14.48 -2.46
C PHE A 344 -12.73 14.15 -0.96
N ARG A 345 -13.87 13.66 -0.47
CA ARG A 345 -13.97 13.13 0.90
C ARG A 345 -13.03 11.94 1.12
N ARG A 346 -12.90 11.05 0.13
CA ARG A 346 -11.93 9.94 0.16
C ARG A 346 -10.49 10.45 0.18
N LEU A 347 -10.17 11.49 -0.60
CA LEU A 347 -8.85 12.15 -0.56
C LEU A 347 -8.53 12.74 0.82
N LEU A 348 -9.46 13.47 1.44
CA LEU A 348 -9.30 14.00 2.80
C LEU A 348 -9.11 12.87 3.83
N SER A 349 -9.88 11.79 3.72
CA SER A 349 -9.73 10.63 4.59
C SER A 349 -8.34 10.00 4.44
N ALA A 350 -7.85 9.84 3.21
CA ALA A 350 -6.54 9.28 2.91
C ALA A 350 -5.39 10.18 3.43
N ALA A 351 -5.52 11.50 3.30
CA ALA A 351 -4.59 12.46 3.90
C ALA A 351 -4.62 12.42 5.43
N GLY A 352 -5.80 12.22 6.03
CA GLY A 352 -5.95 12.01 7.47
C GLY A 352 -5.29 10.72 7.96
N GLU A 353 -5.39 9.62 7.21
CA GLU A 353 -4.67 8.38 7.52
C GLU A 353 -3.15 8.57 7.47
N MET A 354 -2.67 9.34 6.50
CA MET A 354 -1.26 9.72 6.38
C MET A 354 -0.79 10.54 7.59
N LEU A 355 -1.56 11.58 7.94
CA LEU A 355 -1.26 12.46 9.07
C LEU A 355 -1.27 11.68 10.38
N GLY A 356 -2.32 10.89 10.64
CA GLY A 356 -2.44 10.11 11.86
C GLY A 356 -1.37 9.02 11.99
N GLY A 357 -1.03 8.34 10.88
CA GLY A 357 0.05 7.36 10.87
C GLY A 357 1.42 8.00 11.15
N LEU A 358 1.72 9.15 10.55
CA LEU A 358 2.97 9.86 10.82
C LEU A 358 3.04 10.44 12.22
N ALA A 359 1.95 11.05 12.70
CA ALA A 359 1.90 11.57 14.06
C ALA A 359 2.21 10.44 15.06
N GLN A 360 1.53 9.30 14.96
CA GLN A 360 1.75 8.17 15.87
C GLN A 360 3.11 7.49 15.71
N ALA A 361 3.68 7.47 14.49
CA ALA A 361 4.99 6.89 14.25
C ALA A 361 6.15 7.77 14.73
N LEU A 362 5.96 9.09 14.76
CA LEU A 362 7.04 10.08 14.91
C LEU A 362 6.90 10.98 16.15
N SER A 363 5.80 10.90 16.90
CA SER A 363 5.54 11.75 18.07
C SER A 363 6.33 11.38 19.32
N ASP A 364 7.08 10.27 19.32
CA ASP A 364 7.76 9.76 20.51
C ASP A 364 9.22 9.40 20.19
N SER A 365 10.05 10.44 20.00
CA SER A 365 11.47 10.28 19.63
C SER A 365 12.37 9.84 20.77
N ASP A 366 11.87 9.86 22.01
CA ASP A 366 12.68 9.63 23.21
C ASP A 366 12.66 8.16 23.68
N VAL A 367 11.87 7.29 23.05
CA VAL A 367 11.78 5.86 23.41
C VAL A 367 12.70 5.02 22.51
N GLU A 368 13.71 4.40 23.10
CA GLU A 368 14.56 3.35 22.50
C GLU A 368 13.73 2.22 21.83
N PRO A 369 14.37 1.42 20.97
CA PRO A 369 14.28 1.41 19.50
C PRO A 369 12.87 1.57 18.90
N PRO A 370 12.76 1.87 17.58
CA PRO A 370 11.46 2.03 16.94
C PRO A 370 10.57 0.80 17.15
N SER A 371 9.49 1.00 17.90
CA SER A 371 8.55 -0.05 18.22
C SER A 371 7.94 -0.66 16.94
N GLY A 372 7.52 -1.92 17.00
CA GLY A 372 6.75 -2.54 15.91
C GLY A 372 5.50 -1.72 15.54
N LEU A 373 4.96 -0.96 16.50
CA LEU A 373 3.88 0.01 16.29
C LEU A 373 4.30 1.14 15.32
N ALA A 374 5.49 1.73 15.46
CA ALA A 374 5.96 2.78 14.55
C ALA A 374 6.01 2.30 13.09
N LEU A 375 6.49 1.08 12.85
CA LEU A 375 6.50 0.46 11.52
C LEU A 375 5.09 0.30 10.95
N VAL A 376 4.13 -0.19 11.77
CA VAL A 376 2.73 -0.34 11.36
C VAL A 376 2.08 1.02 11.04
N GLN A 377 2.40 2.06 11.81
CA GLN A 377 1.88 3.41 11.58
C GLN A 377 2.49 4.07 10.34
N LEU A 378 3.77 3.83 10.04
CA LEU A 378 4.36 4.25 8.75
C LEU A 378 3.75 3.50 7.56
N LYS A 379 3.49 2.19 7.69
CA LYS A 379 2.75 1.43 6.66
C LYS A 379 1.35 2.01 6.45
N ARG A 380 0.65 2.34 7.53
CA ARG A 380 -0.65 3.04 7.46
C ARG A 380 -0.51 4.36 6.72
N ALA A 381 0.52 5.15 7.00
CA ALA A 381 0.74 6.41 6.30
C ALA A 381 1.00 6.20 4.80
N LEU A 382 1.76 5.18 4.41
CA LEU A 382 1.98 4.80 3.01
C LEU A 382 0.70 4.37 2.29
N ARG A 383 -0.19 3.63 2.96
CA ARG A 383 -1.52 3.31 2.41
C ARG A 383 -2.30 4.60 2.16
N GLY A 384 -2.36 5.50 3.13
CA GLY A 384 -2.99 6.82 2.99
C GLY A 384 -2.42 7.61 1.82
N ALA A 385 -1.10 7.67 1.66
CA ALA A 385 -0.45 8.31 0.51
C ALA A 385 -0.84 7.66 -0.83
N ALA A 386 -0.83 6.32 -0.92
CA ALA A 386 -1.19 5.61 -2.13
C ALA A 386 -2.66 5.85 -2.53
N PHE A 387 -3.58 5.84 -1.56
CA PHE A 387 -4.99 6.18 -1.79
C PHE A 387 -5.17 7.64 -2.21
N ALA A 388 -4.48 8.57 -1.56
CA ALA A 388 -4.54 9.99 -1.91
C ALA A 388 -4.12 10.22 -3.38
N VAL A 389 -3.03 9.59 -3.83
CA VAL A 389 -2.60 9.64 -5.24
C VAL A 389 -3.68 9.10 -6.17
N GLY A 390 -4.26 7.94 -5.84
CA GLY A 390 -5.34 7.35 -6.61
C GLY A 390 -6.59 8.25 -6.72
N MET A 391 -6.89 9.04 -5.70
CA MET A 391 -8.04 9.95 -5.69
C MET A 391 -7.84 11.25 -6.48
N LEU A 392 -6.60 11.64 -6.81
CA LEU A 392 -6.37 12.83 -7.64
C LEU A 392 -6.92 12.67 -9.06
N PHE A 393 -6.88 11.46 -9.61
CA PHE A 393 -7.33 11.17 -10.98
C PHE A 393 -8.83 11.42 -11.19
N PRO A 394 -9.76 10.81 -10.41
CA PRO A 394 -11.19 11.11 -10.57
C PRO A 394 -11.52 12.57 -10.29
N LEU A 395 -10.80 13.24 -9.37
CA LEU A 395 -10.99 14.67 -9.13
C LEU A 395 -10.59 15.55 -10.32
N ARG A 396 -9.53 15.15 -11.05
CA ARG A 396 -9.16 15.79 -12.32
C ARG A 396 -10.19 15.50 -13.41
N ALA A 397 -10.67 14.27 -13.50
CA ALA A 397 -11.70 13.83 -14.45
C ALA A 397 -12.98 14.68 -14.34
N ASP A 398 -13.44 14.86 -13.11
CA ASP A 398 -14.67 15.58 -12.80
C ASP A 398 -14.51 17.10 -12.95
N GLY A 399 -13.33 17.59 -13.35
CA GLY A 399 -13.03 19.01 -13.48
C GLY A 399 -12.89 19.75 -12.14
N PHE A 400 -12.87 19.02 -11.02
CA PHE A 400 -12.72 19.62 -9.69
C PHE A 400 -11.30 20.16 -9.47
N LEU A 401 -10.28 19.42 -9.92
CA LEU A 401 -8.90 19.88 -9.89
C LEU A 401 -8.48 20.48 -11.24
N ALA A 402 -8.10 21.75 -11.22
CA ALA A 402 -7.39 22.36 -12.34
C ALA A 402 -6.06 21.61 -12.61
N PRO A 403 -5.58 21.54 -13.87
CA PRO A 403 -4.35 20.81 -14.21
C PRO A 403 -3.14 21.19 -13.35
N ALA A 404 -2.95 22.49 -13.07
CA ALA A 404 -1.85 22.95 -12.22
C ALA A 404 -1.96 22.45 -10.77
N ALA A 405 -3.17 22.42 -10.20
CA ALA A 405 -3.40 21.90 -8.84
C ALA A 405 -3.21 20.38 -8.79
N PHE A 406 -3.64 19.65 -9.83
CA PHE A 406 -3.37 18.22 -9.94
C PHE A 406 -1.87 17.92 -9.99
N ASP A 407 -1.11 18.64 -10.81
CA ASP A 407 0.33 18.42 -10.96
C ASP A 407 1.08 18.75 -9.64
N GLU A 408 0.71 19.85 -8.98
CA GLU A 408 1.22 20.26 -7.65
C GLU A 408 0.95 19.19 -6.58
N LEU A 409 -0.30 18.75 -6.45
CA LEU A 409 -0.68 17.73 -5.45
C LEU A 409 -0.05 16.37 -5.76
N SER A 410 0.05 15.99 -7.03
CA SER A 410 0.68 14.73 -7.45
C SER A 410 2.16 14.71 -7.08
N ALA A 411 2.88 15.81 -7.35
CA ALA A 411 4.29 15.94 -6.97
C ALA A 411 4.47 15.94 -5.45
N THR A 412 3.59 16.63 -4.72
CA THR A 412 3.63 16.68 -3.25
C THR A 412 3.41 15.31 -2.63
N LEU A 413 2.37 14.59 -3.07
CA LEU A 413 2.07 13.25 -2.59
C LEU A 413 3.16 12.23 -2.96
N GLN A 414 3.71 12.30 -4.18
CA GLN A 414 4.80 11.41 -4.59
C GLN A 414 6.05 11.63 -3.74
N SER A 415 6.43 12.89 -3.49
CA SER A 415 7.57 13.18 -2.62
C SER A 415 7.32 12.72 -1.19
N LEU A 416 6.15 12.98 -0.61
CA LEU A 416 5.78 12.46 0.71
C LEU A 416 5.86 10.94 0.75
N GLN A 417 5.31 10.25 -0.25
CA GLN A 417 5.37 8.80 -0.34
C GLN A 417 6.82 8.29 -0.34
N ASP A 418 7.69 8.89 -1.15
CA ASP A 418 9.10 8.51 -1.24
C ASP A 418 9.84 8.72 0.10
N ASP A 419 9.56 9.82 0.80
CA ASP A 419 10.18 10.12 2.08
C ASP A 419 9.65 9.22 3.22
N ILE A 420 8.36 8.87 3.21
CA ILE A 420 7.79 7.90 4.16
C ILE A 420 8.40 6.51 3.91
N TYR A 421 8.63 6.11 2.65
CA TYR A 421 9.34 4.86 2.35
C TYR A 421 10.78 4.89 2.86
N ALA A 422 11.49 6.00 2.69
CA ALA A 422 12.84 6.16 3.20
C ALA A 422 12.88 6.03 4.72
N GLU A 423 11.91 6.62 5.41
CA GLU A 423 11.80 6.54 6.86
C GLU A 423 11.46 5.12 7.33
N LEU A 424 10.53 4.43 6.65
CA LEU A 424 10.21 3.03 6.94
C LEU A 424 11.43 2.12 6.76
N ALA A 425 12.21 2.33 5.69
CA ALA A 425 13.44 1.58 5.44
C ALA A 425 14.48 1.85 6.54
N ARG A 426 14.67 3.11 6.93
CA ARG A 426 15.56 3.51 8.03
C ARG A 426 15.21 2.80 9.34
N LEU A 427 13.92 2.74 9.69
CA LEU A 427 13.47 2.06 10.91
C LEU A 427 13.69 0.55 10.86
N ARG A 428 13.50 -0.09 9.70
CA ARG A 428 13.78 -1.52 9.51
C ARG A 428 15.27 -1.82 9.66
N GLU A 429 16.13 -1.04 9.01
CA GLU A 429 17.59 -1.18 9.11
C GLU A 429 18.09 -1.00 10.55
N ALA A 430 17.53 -0.02 11.29
CA ALA A 430 17.87 0.20 12.69
C ALA A 430 17.55 -1.01 13.58
N ARG A 431 16.48 -1.74 13.26
CA ARG A 431 16.05 -2.93 14.00
C ARG A 431 16.85 -4.18 13.67
N GLU A 432 17.33 -4.33 12.43
CA GLU A 432 18.19 -5.46 12.03
C GLU A 432 19.61 -5.39 12.61
N ALA A 433 20.03 -4.20 13.08
CA ALA A 433 21.36 -3.99 13.67
C ALA A 433 21.47 -4.43 15.15
N GLU A 434 20.34 -4.73 15.80
CA GLU A 434 20.23 -5.23 17.18
C GLU A 434 20.19 -6.77 17.22
#